data_AF-A0A8S3IZ40-F1
#
_entry.id   AF-A0A8S3IZ40-F1
#
_cell.length_a   1.000
_cell.length_b   1.000
_cell.length_c   1.000
_cell.angle_alpha   90.00
_cell.angle_beta   90.00
_cell.angle_gamma   90.00
#
_symmetry.space_group_name_H-M   'P 1'
#
loop_
_entity.id
_entity.type
_entity.pdbx_description
1 polymer ?
#
loop_
_entity_poly.entity_id
_entity_poly.type
_entity_poly.pdbx_seq_one_letter_code
_entity_poly.pdbx_strand_id
1 'polypeptide(L)'
;MPLFGRRLFQRSHDDDLKEDSEEIYTIEHTGEKFHNQTLYEKLKKAYALERWTCESSWRAGLTHNEAFESEIEARKSLASIVPEYFNKPIFDIIYH
;
A
#
# COMPACT_ATOMS: atom_id res chain seq x y z
N MET A 1 -16.42 2.38 1.79
CA MET A 1 -17.56 1.59 1.25
C MET A 1 -17.20 1.10 -0.15
N PRO A 2 -17.40 -0.19 -0.47
CA PRO A 2 -17.04 -0.80 -1.74
C PRO A 2 -18.08 -0.50 -2.84
N LEU A 3 -18.40 0.78 -3.06
CA LEU A 3 -19.55 1.20 -3.89
C LEU A 3 -19.20 1.78 -5.26
N PHE A 4 -17.93 1.76 -5.66
CA PHE A 4 -17.57 1.91 -7.07
C PHE A 4 -16.72 0.72 -7.42
N GLY A 5 -17.14 -0.11 -8.38
CA GLY A 5 -16.44 -1.32 -8.84
C GLY A 5 -15.06 -1.08 -9.49
N ARG A 6 -14.35 -0.04 -9.06
CA ARG A 6 -12.93 0.16 -9.29
C ARG A 6 -12.18 -0.88 -8.48
N ARG A 7 -11.40 -1.71 -9.17
CA ARG A 7 -10.48 -2.63 -8.52
C ARG A 7 -9.45 -1.81 -7.76
N LEU A 8 -9.29 -2.10 -6.46
CA LEU A 8 -8.17 -1.58 -5.69
C LEU A 8 -6.88 -2.00 -6.38
N PHE A 9 -5.90 -1.11 -6.39
CA PHE A 9 -4.60 -1.45 -6.94
C PHE A 9 -3.95 -2.53 -6.08
N GLN A 10 -3.70 -3.69 -6.69
CA GLN A 10 -3.05 -4.81 -6.00
C GLN A 10 -1.56 -4.72 -6.23
N ARG A 11 -0.81 -4.62 -5.13
CA ARG A 11 0.65 -4.65 -5.16
C ARG A 11 1.12 -6.00 -5.67
N SER A 12 1.95 -5.99 -6.70
CA SER A 12 2.71 -7.16 -7.12
C SER A 12 3.92 -7.25 -6.20
N HIS A 13 3.86 -8.14 -5.22
CA HIS A 13 4.99 -8.48 -4.38
C HIS A 13 5.44 -9.88 -4.74
N ASP A 14 6.65 -10.01 -5.27
CA ASP A 14 7.31 -11.30 -5.40
C ASP A 14 8.04 -11.55 -4.07
N ASP A 15 7.41 -12.31 -3.15
CA ASP A 15 8.00 -12.69 -1.86
C ASP A 15 9.19 -13.68 -2.03
N ASP A 16 9.26 -14.37 -3.17
CA ASP A 16 10.17 -15.51 -3.41
C ASP A 16 11.46 -15.14 -4.15
N LEU A 17 11.84 -13.86 -4.19
CA LEU A 17 13.08 -13.41 -4.84
C LEU A 17 14.29 -13.88 -4.00
N LYS A 18 14.78 -15.09 -4.28
CA LYS A 18 16.06 -15.57 -3.74
C LYS A 18 17.15 -14.57 -4.09
N GLU A 19 17.98 -14.22 -3.12
CA GLU A 19 19.15 -13.32 -3.25
C GLU A 19 20.28 -13.94 -4.10
N ASP A 20 19.96 -14.60 -5.21
CA ASP A 20 20.94 -15.17 -6.13
C ASP A 20 21.19 -14.19 -7.29
N SER A 21 22.17 -13.31 -7.10
CA SER A 21 23.00 -12.65 -8.13
C SER A 21 22.35 -11.82 -9.24
N GLU A 22 21.02 -11.66 -9.30
CA GLU A 22 20.35 -10.80 -10.29
C GLU A 22 20.09 -9.38 -9.74
N GLU A 23 20.15 -8.37 -10.62
CA GLU A 23 19.90 -6.97 -10.25
C GLU A 23 18.46 -6.81 -9.71
N ILE A 24 18.32 -6.60 -8.40
CA ILE A 24 17.03 -6.38 -7.76
C ILE A 24 16.68 -4.90 -7.82
N TYR A 25 15.61 -4.57 -8.56
CA TYR A 25 15.06 -3.23 -8.61
C TYR A 25 14.06 -3.04 -7.48
N THR A 26 14.31 -2.07 -6.60
CA THR A 26 13.43 -1.79 -5.46
C THR A 26 12.76 -0.43 -5.60
N ILE A 27 11.46 -0.36 -5.30
CA ILE A 27 10.72 0.90 -5.18
C ILE A 27 10.78 1.36 -3.71
N GLU A 28 11.41 2.50 -3.46
CA GLU A 28 11.77 2.96 -2.11
C GLU A 28 10.57 3.13 -1.16
N HIS A 29 9.46 3.70 -1.64
CA HIS A 29 8.31 3.98 -0.78
C HIS A 29 7.38 2.77 -0.59
N THR A 30 7.22 1.89 -1.59
CA THR A 30 6.37 0.68 -1.44
C THR A 30 7.12 -0.54 -0.90
N GLY A 31 8.44 -0.59 -1.00
CA GLY A 31 9.24 -1.77 -0.68
C GLY A 31 9.08 -2.92 -1.68
N GLU A 32 8.44 -2.68 -2.84
CA GLU A 32 8.27 -3.68 -3.88
C GLU A 32 9.61 -3.94 -4.57
N LYS A 33 9.96 -5.22 -4.69
CA LYS A 33 11.18 -5.70 -5.34
C LYS A 33 10.81 -6.41 -6.64
N PHE A 34 11.61 -6.19 -7.68
CA PHE A 34 11.42 -6.75 -9.01
C PHE A 34 12.74 -7.27 -9.57
N HIS A 35 12.73 -8.44 -10.19
CA HIS A 35 13.85 -8.90 -11.04
C HIS A 35 13.81 -8.29 -12.45
N ASN A 36 12.62 -7.94 -12.94
CA ASN A 36 12.45 -7.45 -14.31
C ASN A 36 12.48 -5.92 -14.36
N GLN A 37 13.55 -5.36 -14.95
CA GLN A 37 13.71 -3.92 -15.16
C GLN A 37 12.51 -3.30 -15.92
N THR A 38 11.95 -3.99 -16.91
CA THR A 38 10.84 -3.44 -17.70
C THR A 38 9.55 -3.30 -16.90
N LEU A 39 9.31 -4.19 -15.93
CA LEU A 39 8.16 -4.09 -15.02
C LEU A 39 8.38 -2.97 -14.00
N TYR A 40 9.58 -2.89 -13.45
CA TYR A 40 9.98 -1.80 -12.56
C TYR A 40 9.76 -0.43 -13.21
N GLU A 41 10.25 -0.22 -14.44
CA GLU A 41 10.09 1.06 -15.14
C GLU A 41 8.63 1.38 -15.48
N LYS A 42 7.83 0.38 -15.88
CA LYS A 42 6.40 0.55 -16.14
C LYS A 42 5.65 0.96 -14.88
N LEU A 43 5.92 0.31 -13.76
CA LEU A 43 5.30 0.62 -12.47
C LEU A 43 5.76 1.98 -11.96
N LYS A 44 7.05 2.29 -12.03
CA LYS A 44 7.60 3.61 -11.68
C LYS A 44 6.93 4.74 -12.47
N LYS A 45 6.72 4.55 -13.78
CA LYS A 45 5.97 5.50 -14.62
C LYS A 45 4.51 5.60 -14.18
N ALA A 46 3.86 4.48 -13.86
CA ALA A 46 2.48 4.49 -13.37
C ALA A 46 2.32 5.19 -12.01
N TYR A 47 3.31 5.08 -11.12
CA TYR A 47 3.34 5.74 -9.81
C TYR A 47 3.55 7.25 -9.92
N ALA A 48 4.28 7.70 -10.94
CA ALA A 48 4.47 9.12 -11.23
C ALA A 48 3.23 9.83 -11.80
N LEU A 49 2.20 9.10 -12.24
CA LEU A 49 0.96 9.71 -12.73
C LEU A 49 0.09 10.21 -11.57
N GLU A 50 -0.42 11.45 -11.66
CA GLU A 50 -1.35 12.08 -10.68
C GLU A 50 -2.78 11.52 -10.78
N ARG A 51 -2.93 10.20 -10.71
CA ARG A 51 -4.22 9.52 -10.85
C ARG A 51 -4.62 8.73 -9.61
N TRP A 52 -3.85 8.83 -8.53
CA TRP A 52 -4.04 8.03 -7.34
C TRP A 52 -5.03 8.70 -6.40
N THR A 53 -5.79 7.85 -5.72
CA THR A 53 -6.80 8.24 -4.75
C THR A 53 -6.47 7.58 -3.43
N CYS A 54 -6.36 8.38 -2.38
CA CYS A 54 -6.23 7.88 -1.01
C CYS A 54 -7.58 7.23 -0.60
N GLU A 55 -7.56 6.01 -0.12
CA GLU A 55 -8.73 5.25 0.36
C GLU A 55 -9.28 5.81 1.68
N SER A 56 -8.38 6.20 2.59
CA SER A 56 -8.77 6.74 3.90
C SER A 56 -9.30 8.17 3.82
N SER A 57 -8.66 9.04 3.04
CA SER A 57 -9.04 10.47 2.92
C SER A 57 -9.87 10.81 1.69
N TRP A 58 -10.03 9.89 0.72
CA TRP A 58 -10.70 10.10 -0.57
C TRP A 58 -10.15 11.23 -1.43
N ARG A 59 -8.97 11.77 -1.10
CA ARG A 59 -8.28 12.77 -1.90
C ARG A 59 -7.82 12.15 -3.21
N ALA A 60 -8.22 12.76 -4.32
CA ALA A 60 -7.90 12.35 -5.68
C ALA A 60 -6.88 13.28 -6.33
N GLY A 61 -6.25 12.83 -7.42
CA GLY A 61 -5.27 13.64 -8.16
C GLY A 61 -3.90 13.67 -7.49
N LEU A 62 -3.60 12.69 -6.65
CA LEU A 62 -2.31 12.57 -5.97
C LEU A 62 -1.37 11.68 -6.79
N THR A 63 -0.07 11.88 -6.61
CA THR A 63 0.93 10.86 -6.99
C THR A 63 0.79 9.64 -6.08
N HIS A 64 1.32 8.49 -6.50
CA HIS A 64 1.28 7.30 -5.66
C HIS A 64 1.97 7.53 -4.32
N ASN A 65 3.07 8.29 -4.31
CA ASN A 65 3.86 8.55 -3.10
C ASN A 65 3.05 9.37 -2.10
N GLU A 66 2.44 10.47 -2.54
CA GLU A 66 1.60 11.32 -1.68
C GLU A 66 0.38 10.56 -1.16
N ALA A 67 -0.27 9.76 -2.02
CA ALA A 67 -1.39 8.92 -1.60
C ALA A 67 -0.95 7.91 -0.54
N PHE A 68 0.22 7.29 -0.71
CA PHE A 68 0.79 6.33 0.23
C PHE A 68 1.18 6.96 1.58
N GLU A 69 1.80 8.14 1.56
CA GLU A 69 2.13 8.89 2.79
C GLU A 69 0.87 9.29 3.55
N SER A 70 -0.15 9.78 2.84
CA SER A 70 -1.45 10.11 3.41
C SER A 70 -2.10 8.89 4.07
N GLU A 71 -1.99 7.71 3.47
CA GLU A 71 -2.49 6.47 4.08
C GLU A 71 -1.73 6.10 5.36
N ILE A 72 -0.41 6.23 5.35
CA ILE A 72 0.40 5.96 6.55
C ILE A 72 0.00 6.91 7.69
N GLU A 73 -0.16 8.20 7.40
CA GLU A 73 -0.56 9.19 8.39
C GLU A 73 -1.97 8.95 8.93
N ALA A 74 -2.92 8.63 8.04
CA ALA A 74 -4.28 8.25 8.43
C ALA A 74 -4.26 6.99 9.31
N ARG A 75 -3.45 5.99 8.98
CA ARG A 75 -3.35 4.76 9.76
C ARG A 75 -2.71 4.98 11.13
N LYS A 76 -1.70 5.86 11.23
CA LYS A 76 -1.08 6.25 12.51
C LYS A 76 -2.06 6.99 13.41
N SER A 77 -2.84 7.92 12.86
CA SER A 77 -3.86 8.64 13.64
C SER A 77 -5.00 7.72 14.07
N LEU A 78 -5.45 6.81 13.21
CA LEU A 78 -6.43 5.79 13.58
C LEU A 78 -5.91 4.89 14.70
N ALA A 79 -4.65 4.45 14.64
CA ALA A 79 -4.07 3.61 15.69
C ALA A 79 -3.92 4.32 17.05
N SER A 80 -3.78 5.64 17.08
CA SER A 80 -3.71 6.41 18.34
C SER A 80 -5.09 6.72 18.91
N ILE A 81 -6.09 6.88 18.06
CA ILE A 81 -7.46 7.25 18.47
C ILE A 81 -8.29 6.00 18.80
N VAL A 82 -8.16 4.95 17.99
CA VAL A 82 -8.99 3.74 18.09
C VAL A 82 -8.36 2.79 19.10
N PRO A 83 -9.06 2.48 20.20
CA PRO A 83 -8.57 1.53 21.17
C PRO A 83 -8.46 0.11 20.58
N GLU A 84 -7.50 -0.66 21.11
CA GLU A 84 -7.15 -1.98 20.58
C GLU A 84 -8.32 -2.99 20.60
N TYR A 85 -9.28 -2.81 21.51
CA TYR A 85 -10.47 -3.65 21.63
C TYR A 85 -11.50 -3.49 20.51
N PHE A 86 -11.32 -2.53 19.61
CA PHE A 86 -12.11 -2.43 18.36
C PHE A 86 -11.45 -3.13 17.18
N ASN A 87 -10.20 -3.58 17.31
CA ASN A 87 -9.49 -4.25 16.21
C ASN A 87 -9.97 -5.69 15.99
N LYS A 88 -10.63 -6.29 16.98
CA LYS A 88 -11.15 -7.66 16.95
C LYS A 88 -12.56 -7.71 17.56
N PRO A 89 -13.38 -8.70 17.20
CA PRO A 89 -14.64 -8.91 17.91
C PRO A 89 -14.37 -9.12 19.41
N ILE A 90 -15.19 -8.51 20.26
CA ILE A 90 -15.02 -8.45 21.74
C ILE A 90 -14.81 -9.85 22.35
N PHE A 91 -15.46 -10.86 21.79
CA PHE A 91 -15.32 -12.24 22.24
C PHE A 91 -13.89 -12.77 22.10
N ASP A 92 -13.15 -12.43 21.04
CA ASP A 92 -11.77 -12.89 20.87
C ASP A 92 -10.81 -12.20 21.85
N ILE A 93 -11.16 -11.01 22.37
CA ILE A 93 -10.31 -10.21 23.26
C ILE A 93 -10.38 -10.70 24.72
N ILE A 94 -11.55 -11.21 25.15
CA ILE A 94 -11.79 -11.63 26.55
C ILE A 94 -11.24 -13.04 26.81
N TYR A 95 -11.15 -13.90 25.78
CA TYR A 95 -10.75 -15.32 25.91
C TYR A 95 -9.28 -15.59 25.54
N HIS A 96 -8.40 -14.59 25.59
CA HIS A 96 -6.95 -14.75 25.36
C HIS A 96 -6.18 -15.22 26.60
#